data_AF-A0A2S9YDK3-F1
#
_entry.id   AF-A0A2S9YDK3-F1
#
_cell.length_a   1.000
_cell.length_b   1.000
_cell.length_c   1.000
_cell.angle_alpha   90.00
_cell.angle_beta   90.00
_cell.angle_gamma   90.00
#
_symmetry.space_group_name_H-M   'P 1'
#
loop_
_entity.id
_entity.type
_entity.pdbx_description
1 polymer ?
#
loop_
_entity_poly.entity_id
_entity_poly.type
_entity_poly.pdbx_seq_one_letter_code
_entity_poly.pdbx_strand_id
1 'polypeptide(L)'
;MLTLALVHFLAVLAPADPIDAAAYYRLTTEFQGECKSLDIVNDATDDKPRLRNTAEVSGQFWQLTPVGDGYYRLTTMWRGEGYSLDIINDARDDTPILTKTTNASGQHWKLTPTTNGAVRLSTRWLGTDKSLDIVNDASDDRPILAATANVSGQHWRLTKESGVGPVPKHLEKPSFYKKYLDAEGIPILSSNKVPDAALYRVRYTVRQALSRVPAVRAKMIALGISIVVMGNGEVTTDIPEYKAKMPNPHDGRDIDTVRGYGASPLIPVQLCAEENVLCQAADTYPNEDIFLHEFAHNMHWARSEVYGKAFDEELDALYVKAKAKAKKLGKEGNTYAMASVQEYFAEGVQSWCYLNDESIPANGIHNHVNTRAELRSFDRGLHDLLARYLPEDRNNCSCHALAK
;
A
#
# COMPACT_ATOMS: atom_id res chain seq x y z
N MET A 1 -15.40 20.68 43.62
CA MET A 1 -15.72 21.20 42.29
C MET A 1 -14.43 21.38 41.51
N LEU A 2 -14.14 20.50 40.55
CA LEU A 2 -13.37 20.81 39.35
C LEU A 2 -13.67 19.70 38.33
N THR A 3 -14.62 19.96 37.45
CA THR A 3 -14.98 19.09 36.33
C THR A 3 -13.91 19.19 35.26
N LEU A 4 -13.25 18.08 34.97
CA LEU A 4 -12.30 17.95 33.87
C LEU A 4 -13.09 17.97 32.55
N ALA A 5 -13.03 19.07 31.82
CA ALA A 5 -13.67 19.20 30.52
C ALA A 5 -12.86 18.40 29.48
N LEU A 6 -13.48 17.35 28.96
CA LEU A 6 -12.96 16.56 27.83
C LEU A 6 -13.04 17.43 26.57
N VAL A 7 -11.94 18.10 26.21
CA VAL A 7 -11.84 18.85 24.96
C VAL A 7 -11.79 17.84 23.81
N HIS A 8 -12.92 17.63 23.15
CA HIS A 8 -12.97 16.92 21.87
C HIS A 8 -12.27 17.78 20.82
N PHE A 9 -11.09 17.35 20.38
CA PHE A 9 -10.52 17.84 19.12
C PHE A 9 -11.41 17.35 17.98
N LEU A 10 -12.29 18.24 17.49
CA LEU A 10 -12.85 18.11 16.15
C LEU A 10 -11.68 18.22 15.18
N ALA A 11 -11.23 17.09 14.64
CA ALA A 11 -10.36 17.10 13.47
C ALA A 11 -11.13 17.77 12.33
N VAL A 12 -10.79 19.02 12.04
CA VAL A 12 -11.23 19.69 10.82
C VAL A 12 -10.60 18.90 9.67
N LEU A 13 -11.42 18.17 8.92
CA LEU A 13 -11.01 17.54 7.67
C LEU A 13 -10.41 18.65 6.79
N ALA A 14 -9.13 18.52 6.45
CA ALA A 14 -8.52 19.37 5.44
C ALA A 14 -9.38 19.29 4.16
N PRO A 15 -9.63 20.42 3.47
CA PRO A 15 -10.29 20.35 2.17
C PRO A 15 -9.46 19.43 1.27
N ALA A 16 -10.13 18.56 0.52
CA ALA A 16 -9.46 17.74 -0.48
C ALA A 16 -8.69 18.68 -1.42
N ASP A 17 -7.43 18.35 -1.71
CA ASP A 17 -6.62 19.15 -2.62
C ASP A 17 -7.36 19.32 -3.96
N PRO A 18 -7.32 20.53 -4.56
CA PRO A 18 -7.90 20.72 -5.88
C PRO A 18 -7.37 19.71 -6.89
N ILE A 19 -8.25 19.17 -7.72
CA ILE A 19 -7.83 18.31 -8.84
C ILE A 19 -6.91 19.11 -9.77
N ASP A 20 -5.70 18.61 -9.94
CA ASP A 20 -4.70 19.13 -10.86
C ASP A 20 -4.97 18.55 -12.25
N ALA A 21 -5.59 19.36 -13.11
CA ALA A 21 -5.96 18.94 -14.46
C ALA A 21 -4.74 18.56 -15.34
N ALA A 22 -3.52 18.95 -14.96
CA ALA A 22 -2.30 18.57 -15.68
C ALA A 22 -1.72 17.22 -15.24
N ALA A 23 -2.27 16.62 -14.18
CA ALA A 23 -1.80 15.36 -13.62
C ALA A 23 -2.64 14.17 -14.06
N TYR A 24 -2.01 12.99 -13.98
CA TYR A 24 -2.72 11.73 -14.06
C TYR A 24 -3.04 11.20 -12.67
N TYR A 25 -4.15 10.51 -12.59
CA TYR A 25 -4.70 9.90 -11.39
C TYR A 25 -4.97 8.44 -11.64
N ARG A 26 -4.77 7.64 -10.60
CA ARG A 26 -5.25 6.27 -10.55
C ARG A 26 -6.58 6.24 -9.79
N LEU A 27 -7.57 5.58 -10.37
CA LEU A 27 -8.90 5.44 -9.80
C LEU A 27 -9.05 4.03 -9.25
N THR A 28 -9.25 3.93 -7.94
CA THR A 28 -9.37 2.66 -7.20
C THR A 28 -10.62 2.72 -6.32
N THR A 29 -11.21 1.59 -5.96
CA THR A 29 -12.37 1.56 -5.05
C THR A 29 -11.95 1.15 -3.64
N GLU A 30 -12.69 1.56 -2.61
CA GLU A 30 -12.50 1.02 -1.26
C GLU A 30 -12.75 -0.51 -1.22
N PHE A 31 -13.54 -1.05 -2.16
CA PHE A 31 -13.86 -2.48 -2.25
C PHE A 31 -12.67 -3.35 -2.67
N GLN A 32 -12.01 -3.03 -3.78
CA GLN A 32 -10.87 -3.81 -4.27
C GLN A 32 -9.51 -3.23 -3.83
N GLY A 33 -9.50 -2.02 -3.28
CA GLY A 33 -8.31 -1.33 -2.83
C GLY A 33 -7.43 -0.85 -3.98
N GLU A 34 -6.25 -0.32 -3.64
CA GLU A 34 -5.37 0.25 -4.66
C GLU A 34 -4.63 -0.80 -5.51
N CYS A 35 -4.85 -2.09 -5.27
CA CYS A 35 -4.30 -3.21 -6.07
C CYS A 35 -5.01 -3.38 -7.40
N LYS A 36 -6.22 -2.82 -7.50
CA LYS A 36 -7.06 -2.88 -8.68
C LYS A 36 -7.45 -1.47 -9.08
N SER A 37 -7.05 -1.07 -10.27
CA SER A 37 -7.29 0.26 -10.81
C SER A 37 -8.21 0.20 -12.01
N LEU A 38 -9.02 1.24 -12.18
CA LEU A 38 -9.86 1.42 -13.35
C LEU A 38 -8.95 1.54 -14.56
N ASP A 39 -9.17 0.68 -15.54
CA ASP A 39 -8.32 0.52 -16.72
C ASP A 39 -9.19 0.50 -17.97
N ILE A 40 -8.76 1.19 -19.01
CA ILE A 40 -9.14 0.87 -20.38
C ILE A 40 -8.02 0.01 -20.97
N VAL A 41 -8.25 -1.29 -21.05
CA VAL A 41 -7.25 -2.26 -21.48
C VAL A 41 -6.81 -1.96 -22.90
N ASN A 42 -5.50 -1.76 -23.10
CA ASN A 42 -4.90 -1.52 -24.41
C ASN A 42 -4.80 -2.81 -25.24
N ASP A 43 -5.94 -3.46 -25.49
CA ASP A 43 -6.04 -4.63 -26.38
C ASP A 43 -6.52 -4.25 -27.79
N ALA A 44 -6.70 -2.94 -28.04
CA ALA A 44 -7.20 -2.35 -29.28
C ALA A 44 -8.62 -2.80 -29.70
N THR A 45 -9.31 -3.58 -28.87
CA THR A 45 -10.60 -4.21 -29.19
C THR A 45 -11.73 -3.80 -28.25
N ASP A 46 -11.43 -3.26 -27.06
CA ASP A 46 -12.42 -2.93 -26.05
C ASP A 46 -12.16 -1.52 -25.44
N ASP A 47 -13.12 -0.60 -25.60
CA ASP A 47 -13.14 0.71 -24.91
C ASP A 47 -13.93 0.65 -23.58
N LYS A 48 -14.23 -0.55 -23.07
CA LYS A 48 -14.94 -0.72 -21.81
C LYS A 48 -13.96 -0.71 -20.64
N PRO A 49 -14.22 0.11 -19.62
CA PRO A 49 -13.43 0.09 -18.41
C PRO A 49 -13.61 -1.21 -17.63
N ARG A 50 -12.53 -1.62 -16.98
CA ARG A 50 -12.49 -2.74 -16.03
C ARG A 50 -11.52 -2.42 -14.91
N LEU A 51 -11.73 -2.98 -13.72
CA LEU A 51 -10.69 -3.05 -12.73
C LEU A 51 -9.64 -4.07 -13.15
N ARG A 52 -8.37 -3.67 -13.17
CA ARG A 52 -7.22 -4.54 -13.47
C ARG A 52 -6.16 -4.35 -12.42
N ASN A 53 -5.27 -5.33 -12.30
CA ASN A 53 -4.13 -5.21 -11.38
C ASN A 53 -3.41 -3.90 -11.69
N THR A 54 -3.18 -3.11 -10.65
CA THR A 54 -2.51 -1.82 -10.74
C THR A 54 -1.14 -1.99 -11.39
N ALA A 55 -0.92 -1.29 -12.50
CA ALA A 55 0.27 -1.39 -13.34
C ALA A 55 0.56 -0.07 -14.09
N GLU A 56 1.75 0.05 -14.67
CA GLU A 56 2.16 1.22 -15.46
C GLU A 56 1.69 1.16 -16.91
N VAL A 57 0.37 1.02 -17.07
CA VAL A 57 -0.26 1.00 -18.38
C VAL A 57 -1.03 2.31 -18.57
N SER A 58 -0.91 2.88 -19.76
CA SER A 58 -1.53 4.17 -20.11
C SER A 58 -3.06 4.17 -20.00
N GLY A 59 -3.69 2.99 -19.95
CA GLY A 59 -5.12 2.82 -19.68
C GLY A 59 -5.55 3.07 -18.24
N GLN A 60 -4.64 3.00 -17.26
CA GLN A 60 -4.91 3.23 -15.84
C GLN A 60 -4.63 4.66 -15.36
N PHE A 61 -4.03 5.47 -16.22
CA PHE A 61 -3.73 6.87 -15.93
C PHE A 61 -4.84 7.76 -16.44
N TRP A 62 -5.68 8.23 -15.52
CA TRP A 62 -6.83 9.06 -15.81
C TRP A 62 -6.53 10.54 -15.59
N GLN A 63 -6.88 11.36 -16.57
CA GLN A 63 -6.86 12.81 -16.43
C GLN A 63 -8.27 13.32 -16.18
N LEU A 64 -8.40 14.32 -15.31
CA LEU A 64 -9.67 14.93 -14.93
C LEU A 64 -9.68 16.40 -15.35
N THR A 65 -10.32 16.69 -16.47
CA THR A 65 -10.38 18.05 -17.03
C THR A 65 -11.69 18.74 -16.62
N PRO A 66 -11.66 19.89 -15.92
CA PRO A 66 -12.86 20.63 -15.57
C PRO A 66 -13.67 21.05 -16.81
N VAL A 67 -14.99 20.87 -16.78
CA VAL A 67 -15.91 21.29 -17.85
C VAL A 67 -16.95 22.33 -17.38
N GLY A 68 -16.78 22.87 -16.17
CA GLY A 68 -17.68 23.85 -15.56
C GLY A 68 -18.71 23.24 -14.60
N ASP A 69 -19.29 24.09 -13.75
CA ASP A 69 -20.30 23.74 -12.72
C ASP A 69 -19.91 22.60 -11.77
N GLY A 70 -18.62 22.39 -11.52
CA GLY A 70 -18.12 21.30 -10.67
C GLY A 70 -18.13 19.91 -11.33
N TYR A 71 -18.20 19.86 -12.67
CA TYR A 71 -18.07 18.63 -13.44
C TYR A 71 -16.71 18.52 -14.11
N TYR A 72 -16.32 17.28 -14.38
CA TYR A 72 -15.05 16.89 -14.98
C TYR A 72 -15.30 15.94 -16.13
N ARG A 73 -14.41 15.99 -17.12
CA ARG A 73 -14.25 14.98 -18.15
C ARG A 73 -13.12 14.05 -17.74
N LEU A 74 -13.34 12.74 -17.88
CA LEU A 74 -12.35 11.71 -17.56
C LEU A 74 -11.82 11.10 -18.86
N THR A 75 -10.52 11.23 -19.08
CA THR A 75 -9.81 10.68 -20.24
C THR A 75 -8.66 9.79 -19.74
N THR A 76 -8.18 8.86 -20.57
CA THR A 76 -6.97 8.08 -20.23
C THR A 76 -5.76 8.61 -20.96
N MET A 77 -4.55 8.39 -20.43
CA MET A 77 -3.30 8.66 -21.13
C MET A 77 -3.23 7.89 -22.47
N TRP A 78 -3.84 6.69 -22.53
CA TRP A 78 -3.81 5.84 -23.72
C TRP A 78 -4.57 6.45 -24.91
N ARG A 79 -5.83 6.83 -24.70
CA ARG A 79 -6.70 7.36 -25.77
C ARG A 79 -6.61 8.88 -25.90
N GLY A 80 -6.07 9.54 -24.88
CA GLY A 80 -5.95 10.99 -24.80
C GLY A 80 -7.31 11.70 -24.78
N GLU A 81 -7.29 13.00 -25.04
CA GLU A 81 -8.48 13.87 -24.97
C GLU A 81 -9.55 13.57 -26.03
N GLY A 82 -9.23 12.76 -27.04
CA GLY A 82 -10.17 12.39 -28.11
C GLY A 82 -11.28 11.43 -27.66
N TYR A 83 -11.12 10.75 -26.53
CA TYR A 83 -12.11 9.85 -25.96
C TYR A 83 -12.31 10.09 -24.46
N SER A 84 -13.57 10.09 -24.03
CA SER A 84 -13.98 10.34 -22.66
C SER A 84 -14.83 9.20 -22.10
N LEU A 85 -14.71 8.96 -20.78
CA LEU A 85 -15.60 8.04 -20.08
C LEU A 85 -17.04 8.56 -20.16
N ASP A 86 -17.94 7.71 -20.60
CA ASP A 86 -19.31 8.05 -20.91
C ASP A 86 -20.27 7.00 -20.37
N ILE A 87 -21.51 7.42 -20.20
CA ILE A 87 -22.67 6.55 -20.05
C ILE A 87 -23.61 6.96 -21.18
N ILE A 88 -23.63 6.12 -22.22
CA ILE A 88 -24.37 6.42 -23.44
C ILE A 88 -25.87 6.39 -23.12
N ASN A 89 -26.59 7.40 -23.60
CA ASN A 89 -28.05 7.45 -23.55
C ASN A 89 -28.65 6.55 -24.64
N ASP A 90 -28.55 5.24 -24.45
CA ASP A 90 -28.99 4.19 -25.39
C ASP A 90 -30.12 3.30 -24.85
N ALA A 91 -30.76 3.72 -23.76
CA ALA A 91 -31.81 3.00 -23.02
C ALA A 91 -31.34 1.81 -22.16
N ARG A 92 -30.03 1.47 -22.13
CA ARG A 92 -29.43 0.54 -21.14
C ARG A 92 -28.96 1.27 -19.89
N ASP A 93 -28.47 2.51 -20.06
CA ASP A 93 -28.32 3.56 -19.04
C ASP A 93 -27.46 3.20 -17.80
N ASP A 94 -26.58 2.20 -17.88
CA ASP A 94 -25.78 1.75 -16.75
C ASP A 94 -24.34 1.31 -17.08
N THR A 95 -23.97 1.18 -18.35
CA THR A 95 -22.69 0.58 -18.74
C THR A 95 -21.67 1.67 -19.15
N PRO A 96 -20.59 1.87 -18.38
CA PRO A 96 -19.53 2.81 -18.73
C PRO A 96 -18.75 2.34 -19.95
N ILE A 97 -18.35 3.30 -20.78
CA ILE A 97 -17.58 3.05 -22.00
C ILE A 97 -16.81 4.32 -22.37
N LEU A 98 -15.63 4.18 -22.97
CA LEU A 98 -14.92 5.30 -23.55
C LEU A 98 -15.47 5.60 -24.95
N THR A 99 -15.99 6.81 -25.17
CA THR A 99 -16.55 7.25 -26.46
C THR A 99 -15.85 8.51 -26.93
N LYS A 100 -16.03 8.88 -28.22
CA LYS A 100 -15.45 10.13 -28.73
C LYS A 100 -15.90 11.31 -27.88
N THR A 101 -14.96 12.16 -27.55
CA THR A 101 -15.20 13.33 -26.71
C THR A 101 -16.15 14.31 -27.38
N THR A 102 -17.24 14.63 -26.69
CA THR A 102 -18.25 15.61 -27.08
C THR A 102 -18.68 16.44 -25.87
N ASN A 103 -19.76 17.22 -25.98
CA ASN A 103 -20.39 17.94 -24.87
C ASN A 103 -21.59 17.19 -24.27
N ALA A 104 -21.62 15.85 -24.41
CA ALA A 104 -22.71 15.03 -23.89
C ALA A 104 -22.72 15.01 -22.35
N SER A 105 -23.90 15.09 -21.74
CA SER A 105 -24.07 15.06 -20.29
C SER A 105 -23.66 13.73 -19.64
N GLY A 106 -23.56 12.65 -20.42
CA GLY A 106 -23.00 11.37 -19.98
C GLY A 106 -21.48 11.40 -19.76
N GLN A 107 -20.76 12.32 -20.42
CA GLN A 107 -19.30 12.49 -20.31
C GLN A 107 -18.88 13.49 -19.21
N HIS A 108 -19.84 14.11 -18.54
CA HIS A 108 -19.60 15.10 -17.50
C HIS A 108 -19.82 14.45 -16.14
N TRP A 109 -18.73 14.17 -15.44
CA TRP A 109 -18.70 13.47 -14.17
C TRP A 109 -18.57 14.44 -13.00
N LYS A 110 -19.44 14.29 -12.00
CA LYS A 110 -19.36 14.99 -10.72
C LYS A 110 -18.67 14.09 -9.71
N LEU A 111 -17.70 14.65 -9.00
CA LEU A 111 -17.03 14.00 -7.89
C LEU A 111 -17.66 14.52 -6.59
N THR A 112 -18.42 13.68 -5.91
CA THR A 112 -19.06 14.02 -4.64
C THR A 112 -18.25 13.42 -3.49
N PRO A 113 -17.65 14.23 -2.59
CA PRO A 113 -16.89 13.72 -1.46
C PRO A 113 -17.71 12.78 -0.58
N THR A 114 -17.04 11.75 -0.05
CA THR A 114 -17.58 10.80 0.92
C THR A 114 -16.67 10.76 2.16
N THR A 115 -16.60 9.64 2.87
CA THR A 115 -15.70 9.44 4.00
C THR A 115 -14.27 9.15 3.54
N ASN A 116 -13.28 9.32 4.42
CA ASN A 116 -11.89 8.88 4.23
C ASN A 116 -11.19 9.38 2.94
N GLY A 117 -11.61 10.55 2.44
CA GLY A 117 -11.05 11.16 1.23
C GLY A 117 -11.46 10.47 -0.08
N ALA A 118 -12.42 9.54 -0.05
CA ALA A 118 -13.00 8.95 -1.25
C ALA A 118 -14.11 9.85 -1.84
N VAL A 119 -14.45 9.63 -3.11
CA VAL A 119 -15.52 10.34 -3.83
C VAL A 119 -16.47 9.34 -4.51
N ARG A 120 -17.71 9.77 -4.74
CA ARG A 120 -18.62 9.13 -5.70
C ARG A 120 -18.54 9.84 -7.04
N LEU A 121 -18.55 9.06 -8.12
CA LEU A 121 -18.59 9.56 -9.48
C LEU A 121 -20.00 9.36 -10.03
N SER A 122 -20.66 10.45 -10.41
CA SER A 122 -22.00 10.43 -11.04
C SER A 122 -21.98 11.26 -12.31
N THR A 123 -22.74 10.90 -13.34
CA THR A 123 -22.82 11.72 -14.55
C THR A 123 -23.81 12.87 -14.39
N ARG A 124 -23.63 13.96 -15.16
CA ARG A 124 -24.60 15.07 -15.24
C ARG A 124 -25.96 14.58 -15.75
N TRP A 125 -25.95 13.54 -16.58
CA TRP A 125 -27.14 12.98 -17.19
C TRP A 125 -28.04 12.22 -16.20
N LEU A 126 -27.49 11.23 -15.48
CA LEU A 126 -28.28 10.40 -14.56
C LEU A 126 -28.38 11.01 -13.16
N GLY A 127 -27.62 12.07 -12.90
CA GLY A 127 -27.63 12.77 -11.63
C GLY A 127 -27.01 11.95 -10.51
N THR A 128 -27.14 12.46 -9.29
CA THR A 128 -26.49 11.88 -8.10
C THR A 128 -27.17 10.63 -7.55
N ASP A 129 -28.30 10.23 -8.13
CA ASP A 129 -29.06 9.03 -7.71
C ASP A 129 -28.44 7.74 -8.26
N LYS A 130 -27.55 7.86 -9.25
CA LYS A 130 -26.72 6.76 -9.73
C LYS A 130 -25.24 7.11 -9.66
N SER A 131 -24.43 6.16 -9.20
CA SER A 131 -22.98 6.32 -9.04
C SER A 131 -22.22 5.17 -9.70
N LEU A 132 -21.00 5.45 -10.16
CA LEU A 132 -20.04 4.46 -10.63
C LEU A 132 -19.74 3.49 -9.49
N ASP A 133 -19.98 2.22 -9.75
CA ASP A 133 -19.91 1.13 -8.78
C ASP A 133 -19.18 -0.06 -9.37
N ILE A 134 -18.46 -0.78 -8.51
CA ILE A 134 -17.99 -2.13 -8.77
C ILE A 134 -18.87 -3.05 -7.94
N VAL A 135 -19.85 -3.67 -8.60
CA VAL A 135 -20.81 -4.52 -7.89
C VAL A 135 -20.11 -5.76 -7.37
N ASN A 136 -20.30 -6.01 -6.07
CA ASN A 136 -19.75 -7.16 -5.36
C ASN A 136 -20.56 -8.44 -5.66
N ASP A 137 -20.54 -8.90 -6.92
CA ASP A 137 -21.24 -10.11 -7.38
C ASP A 137 -20.31 -11.34 -7.54
N ALA A 138 -19.08 -11.24 -7.01
CA ALA A 138 -18.02 -12.25 -7.09
C ALA A 138 -17.54 -12.61 -8.52
N SER A 139 -18.02 -11.95 -9.58
CA SER A 139 -17.74 -12.38 -10.96
C SER A 139 -17.30 -11.31 -11.95
N ASP A 140 -17.37 -10.01 -11.63
CA ASP A 140 -16.82 -9.03 -12.56
C ASP A 140 -16.16 -7.81 -11.89
N ASP A 141 -14.89 -7.61 -12.24
CA ASP A 141 -14.15 -6.35 -12.15
C ASP A 141 -14.76 -5.28 -13.11
N ARG A 142 -16.07 -5.32 -13.39
CA ARG A 142 -16.74 -4.42 -14.34
C ARG A 142 -17.46 -3.31 -13.59
N PRO A 143 -17.17 -2.04 -13.95
CA PRO A 143 -17.91 -0.92 -13.43
C PRO A 143 -19.30 -0.83 -14.07
N ILE A 144 -20.28 -0.41 -13.27
CA ILE A 144 -21.64 -0.06 -13.71
C ILE A 144 -22.08 1.24 -13.04
N LEU A 145 -23.22 1.79 -13.47
CA LEU A 145 -23.94 2.85 -12.76
C LEU A 145 -25.09 2.26 -11.95
N ALA A 146 -24.83 2.04 -10.66
CA ALA A 146 -25.79 1.52 -9.70
C ALA A 146 -26.50 2.64 -8.94
N ALA A 147 -27.61 2.33 -8.27
CA ALA A 147 -28.26 3.26 -7.35
C ALA A 147 -27.27 3.71 -6.27
N THR A 148 -27.21 5.01 -6.02
CA THR A 148 -26.27 5.59 -5.06
C THR A 148 -26.54 5.05 -3.66
N ALA A 149 -25.52 4.46 -3.05
CA ALA A 149 -25.58 3.85 -1.73
C ALA A 149 -24.25 4.01 -0.99
N ASN A 150 -24.26 3.75 0.33
CA ASN A 150 -23.04 3.77 1.14
C ASN A 150 -22.31 2.42 1.09
N VAL A 151 -21.75 2.10 -0.07
CA VAL A 151 -21.05 0.84 -0.35
C VAL A 151 -19.64 1.10 -0.86
N SER A 152 -18.69 0.24 -0.48
CA SER A 152 -17.27 0.41 -0.79
C SER A 152 -16.95 0.35 -2.29
N GLY A 153 -17.81 -0.24 -3.11
CA GLY A 153 -17.70 -0.24 -4.57
C GLY A 153 -17.93 1.13 -5.22
N GLN A 154 -18.66 2.03 -4.53
CA GLN A 154 -18.94 3.41 -5.00
C GLN A 154 -17.98 4.46 -4.44
N HIS A 155 -17.11 4.07 -3.51
CA HIS A 155 -16.16 4.97 -2.88
C HIS A 155 -14.84 4.90 -3.64
N TRP A 156 -14.63 5.85 -4.55
CA TRP A 156 -13.46 5.92 -5.39
C TRP A 156 -12.38 6.80 -4.76
N ARG A 157 -11.16 6.28 -4.71
CA ARG A 157 -9.96 7.04 -4.35
C ARG A 157 -9.25 7.48 -5.63
N LEU A 158 -8.98 8.78 -5.71
CA LEU A 158 -8.16 9.36 -6.76
C LEU A 158 -6.78 9.58 -6.19
N THR A 159 -5.84 8.74 -6.61
CA THR A 159 -4.45 8.85 -6.20
C THR A 159 -3.71 9.58 -7.30
N LYS A 160 -3.21 10.79 -7.01
CA LYS A 160 -2.34 11.52 -7.94
C LYS A 160 -1.09 10.66 -8.17
N GLU A 161 -0.83 10.33 -9.42
CA GLU A 161 0.29 9.47 -9.78
C GLU A 161 1.50 10.31 -10.16
N SER A 162 2.54 10.23 -9.32
CA SER A 162 3.91 10.35 -9.80
C SER A 162 4.34 8.97 -10.29
N GLY A 163 4.59 8.87 -11.60
CA GLY A 163 5.13 7.66 -12.21
C GLY A 163 6.55 7.35 -11.70
N VAL A 164 7.06 6.15 -11.94
CA VAL A 164 8.48 5.84 -11.74
C VAL A 164 9.28 6.75 -12.65
N GLY A 165 10.16 7.54 -12.05
CA GLY A 165 10.93 8.57 -12.74
C GLY A 165 12.41 8.49 -12.43
N PRO A 166 13.22 9.39 -13.02
CA PRO A 166 14.62 9.53 -12.63
C PRO A 166 14.72 10.04 -11.19
N VAL A 167 15.81 9.67 -10.51
CA VAL A 167 16.08 10.13 -9.14
C VAL A 167 16.25 11.66 -9.13
N PRO A 168 15.44 12.41 -8.35
CA PRO A 168 15.56 13.86 -8.26
C PRO A 168 16.92 14.28 -7.71
N LYS A 169 17.55 15.27 -8.35
CA LYS A 169 18.90 15.77 -7.97
C LYS A 169 18.99 16.19 -6.50
N HIS A 170 17.92 16.76 -5.94
CA HIS A 170 17.90 17.24 -4.55
C HIS A 170 17.96 16.12 -3.50
N LEU A 171 17.74 14.85 -3.89
CA LEU A 171 17.91 13.71 -2.98
C LEU A 171 19.38 13.30 -2.80
N GLU A 172 20.29 13.85 -3.64
CA GLU A 172 21.75 13.62 -3.56
C GLU A 172 22.16 12.13 -3.49
N LYS A 173 21.39 11.26 -4.14
CA LYS A 173 21.60 9.82 -4.11
C LYS A 173 22.74 9.38 -5.03
N PRO A 174 23.47 8.29 -4.69
CA PRO A 174 24.46 7.68 -5.56
C PRO A 174 23.94 7.39 -6.97
N SER A 175 24.81 7.50 -7.96
CA SER A 175 24.46 7.30 -9.37
C SER A 175 24.04 5.87 -9.74
N PHE A 176 24.22 4.91 -8.83
CA PHE A 176 23.67 3.56 -8.92
C PHE A 176 22.15 3.58 -9.12
N TYR A 177 21.45 4.43 -8.35
CA TYR A 177 20.00 4.54 -8.42
C TYR A 177 19.57 5.25 -9.71
N LYS A 178 18.72 4.58 -10.49
CA LYS A 178 18.20 5.09 -11.77
C LYS A 178 16.71 5.39 -11.71
N LYS A 179 15.99 4.72 -10.84
CA LYS A 179 14.54 4.85 -10.68
C LYS A 179 14.21 5.38 -9.30
N TYR A 180 13.19 6.23 -9.25
CA TYR A 180 12.62 6.82 -8.04
C TYR A 180 11.10 6.75 -8.13
N LEU A 181 10.49 6.43 -6.99
CA LEU A 181 9.06 6.54 -6.77
C LEU A 181 8.80 7.17 -5.40
N ASP A 182 7.93 8.17 -5.36
CA ASP A 182 7.54 8.80 -4.10
C ASP A 182 6.46 7.97 -3.38
N ALA A 183 6.68 7.68 -2.10
CA ALA A 183 5.69 7.07 -1.21
C ALA A 183 5.21 8.07 -0.14
N GLU A 184 4.72 9.23 -0.58
CA GLU A 184 4.31 10.35 0.27
C GLU A 184 5.46 10.85 1.15
N GLY A 185 6.58 11.16 0.48
CA GLY A 185 7.79 11.71 1.08
C GLY A 185 8.86 10.68 1.45
N ILE A 186 8.54 9.38 1.48
CA ILE A 186 9.54 8.31 1.65
C ILE A 186 10.04 7.88 0.26
N PRO A 187 11.34 8.04 -0.06
CA PRO A 187 11.88 7.63 -1.35
C PRO A 187 11.93 6.11 -1.51
N ILE A 188 11.39 5.60 -2.62
CA ILE A 188 11.65 4.24 -3.11
C ILE A 188 12.61 4.34 -4.29
N LEU A 189 13.71 3.60 -4.24
CA LEU A 189 14.79 3.67 -5.20
C LEU A 189 15.12 2.28 -5.76
N SER A 190 15.65 2.23 -6.97
CA SER A 190 16.24 1.02 -7.53
C SER A 190 17.25 1.34 -8.64
N SER A 191 17.99 0.32 -9.07
CA SER A 191 18.71 0.38 -10.34
C SER A 191 17.72 0.37 -11.53
N ASN A 192 18.25 0.42 -12.76
CA ASN A 192 17.42 0.29 -13.96
C ASN A 192 16.96 -1.15 -14.24
N LYS A 193 17.51 -2.16 -13.54
CA LYS A 193 17.20 -3.58 -13.76
C LYS A 193 15.86 -3.99 -13.16
N VAL A 194 15.45 -3.33 -12.08
CA VAL A 194 14.23 -3.67 -11.35
C VAL A 194 12.98 -3.24 -12.13
N PRO A 195 11.95 -4.08 -12.30
CA PRO A 195 10.72 -3.71 -12.97
C PRO A 195 9.92 -2.71 -12.12
N ASP A 196 9.28 -1.74 -12.78
CA ASP A 196 8.54 -0.67 -12.10
C ASP A 196 7.44 -1.24 -11.18
N ALA A 197 6.83 -2.37 -11.57
CA ALA A 197 5.83 -3.08 -10.78
C ALA A 197 6.29 -3.38 -9.34
N ALA A 198 7.58 -3.68 -9.12
CA ALA A 198 8.11 -3.93 -7.79
C ALA A 198 8.10 -2.65 -6.93
N LEU A 199 8.45 -1.50 -7.50
CA LEU A 199 8.42 -0.21 -6.79
C LEU A 199 6.99 0.18 -6.41
N TYR A 200 6.02 -0.05 -7.29
CA TYR A 200 4.61 0.21 -6.98
C TYR A 200 4.06 -0.70 -5.90
N ARG A 201 4.42 -1.99 -5.96
CA ARG A 201 4.05 -2.96 -4.93
C ARG A 201 4.56 -2.53 -3.55
N VAL A 202 5.80 -2.07 -3.47
CA VAL A 202 6.41 -1.52 -2.27
C VAL A 202 5.70 -0.24 -1.82
N ARG A 203 5.46 0.71 -2.73
CA ARG A 203 4.74 1.95 -2.41
C ARG A 203 3.37 1.69 -1.79
N TYR A 204 2.65 0.72 -2.33
CA TYR A 204 1.36 0.31 -1.78
C TYR A 204 1.50 -0.12 -0.32
N THR A 205 2.42 -1.05 -0.02
CA THR A 205 2.62 -1.52 1.35
C THR A 205 3.01 -0.38 2.28
N VAL A 206 3.89 0.53 1.87
CA VAL A 206 4.27 1.72 2.65
C VAL A 206 3.05 2.58 2.98
N ARG A 207 2.23 2.91 1.97
CA ARG A 207 1.04 3.75 2.14
C ARG A 207 0.03 3.10 3.08
N GLN A 208 -0.23 1.81 2.92
CA GLN A 208 -1.17 1.07 3.77
C GLN A 208 -0.67 0.96 5.20
N ALA A 209 0.56 0.49 5.39
CA ALA A 209 1.14 0.28 6.73
C ALA A 209 1.23 1.58 7.55
N LEU A 210 1.36 2.73 6.88
CA LEU A 210 1.42 4.06 7.51
C LEU A 210 0.12 4.85 7.46
N SER A 211 -0.98 4.29 6.93
CA SER A 211 -2.24 5.01 6.69
C SER A 211 -2.87 5.60 7.96
N ARG A 212 -2.69 4.93 9.12
CA ARG A 212 -3.23 5.36 10.42
C ARG A 212 -2.22 6.10 11.31
N VAL A 213 -0.98 6.25 10.86
CA VAL A 213 0.13 6.80 11.66
C VAL A 213 0.94 7.86 10.90
N PRO A 214 0.32 8.96 10.45
CA PRO A 214 1.02 10.01 9.69
C PRO A 214 2.20 10.64 10.45
N ALA A 215 2.15 10.70 11.79
CA ALA A 215 3.27 11.16 12.61
C ALA A 215 4.49 10.22 12.51
N VAL A 216 4.27 8.90 12.43
CA VAL A 216 5.33 7.90 12.23
C VAL A 216 5.94 8.06 10.84
N ARG A 217 5.12 8.29 9.80
CA ARG A 217 5.61 8.61 8.45
C ARG A 217 6.50 9.84 8.44
N ALA A 218 6.04 10.95 9.04
CA ALA A 218 6.81 12.18 9.15
C ALA A 218 8.16 11.96 9.86
N LYS A 219 8.17 11.11 10.90
CA LYS A 219 9.41 10.73 11.58
C LYS A 219 10.33 9.90 10.69
N MET A 220 9.83 8.91 9.95
CA MET A 220 10.64 8.14 9.00
C MET A 220 11.31 9.03 7.94
N ILE A 221 10.59 10.04 7.45
CA ILE A 221 11.13 11.06 6.54
C ILE A 221 12.24 11.87 7.23
N ALA A 222 12.01 12.33 8.46
CA ALA A 222 13.00 13.10 9.22
C ALA A 222 14.26 12.28 9.57
N LEU A 223 14.12 10.96 9.73
CA LEU A 223 15.24 10.03 9.91
C LEU A 223 16.01 9.75 8.60
N GLY A 224 15.53 10.26 7.46
CA GLY A 224 16.15 10.05 6.16
C GLY A 224 15.97 8.64 5.60
N ILE A 225 15.00 7.88 6.11
CA ILE A 225 14.77 6.49 5.68
C ILE A 225 14.40 6.48 4.19
N SER A 226 15.15 5.69 3.42
CA SER A 226 14.83 5.36 2.04
C SER A 226 14.61 3.85 1.90
N ILE A 227 13.82 3.45 0.92
CA ILE A 227 13.58 2.05 0.59
C ILE A 227 14.26 1.76 -0.74
N VAL A 228 14.96 0.64 -0.82
CA VAL A 228 15.63 0.19 -2.03
C VAL A 228 15.12 -1.19 -2.41
N VAL A 229 14.68 -1.32 -3.66
CA VAL A 229 14.35 -2.61 -4.26
C VAL A 229 15.57 -3.08 -5.05
N MET A 230 16.05 -4.27 -4.73
CA MET A 230 17.16 -4.94 -5.42
C MET A 230 16.63 -5.83 -6.53
N GLY A 231 17.35 -5.86 -7.66
CA GLY A 231 17.09 -6.83 -8.72
C GLY A 231 17.48 -8.25 -8.32
N ASN A 232 16.96 -9.24 -9.03
CA ASN A 232 17.27 -10.66 -8.80
C ASN A 232 18.78 -10.95 -8.92
N GLY A 233 19.45 -10.30 -9.89
CA GLY A 233 20.89 -10.39 -10.08
C GLY A 233 21.73 -9.35 -9.34
N GLU A 234 21.16 -8.66 -8.35
CA GLU A 234 21.85 -7.68 -7.50
C GLU A 234 21.89 -8.19 -6.06
N VAL A 235 22.98 -7.93 -5.34
CA VAL A 235 23.18 -8.36 -3.95
C VAL A 235 23.25 -7.18 -2.99
N THR A 236 23.18 -7.44 -1.68
CA THR A 236 23.19 -6.39 -0.65
C THR A 236 24.38 -5.43 -0.79
N THR A 237 25.58 -5.93 -1.09
CA THR A 237 26.78 -5.09 -1.27
C THR A 237 26.87 -4.41 -2.63
N ASP A 238 25.94 -4.63 -3.57
CA ASP A 238 25.77 -3.75 -4.73
C ASP A 238 25.13 -2.42 -4.33
N ILE A 239 24.38 -2.41 -3.21
CA ILE A 239 23.75 -1.20 -2.71
C ILE A 239 24.82 -0.29 -2.08
N PRO A 240 25.01 0.95 -2.58
CA PRO A 240 26.16 1.79 -2.20
C PRO A 240 26.30 2.01 -0.69
N GLU A 241 25.19 2.21 0.02
CA GLU A 241 25.16 2.45 1.46
C GLU A 241 25.62 1.22 2.26
N TYR A 242 25.24 0.01 1.83
CA TYR A 242 25.66 -1.24 2.47
C TYR A 242 27.10 -1.59 2.13
N LYS A 243 27.51 -1.43 0.86
CA LYS A 243 28.91 -1.58 0.44
C LYS A 243 29.88 -0.77 1.29
N ALA A 244 29.50 0.48 1.57
CA ALA A 244 30.36 1.42 2.29
C ALA A 244 30.45 1.13 3.80
N LYS A 245 29.40 0.55 4.40
CA LYS A 245 29.24 0.52 5.87
C LYS A 245 29.15 -0.89 6.45
N MET A 246 28.85 -1.91 5.65
CA MET A 246 28.65 -3.28 6.12
C MET A 246 29.13 -4.33 5.09
N PRO A 247 30.39 -4.28 4.61
CA PRO A 247 30.90 -5.30 3.69
C PRO A 247 31.10 -6.68 4.35
N ASN A 248 31.14 -6.76 5.68
CA ASN A 248 31.22 -8.01 6.45
C ASN A 248 30.28 -7.89 7.67
N PRO A 249 29.15 -8.60 7.71
CA PRO A 249 28.23 -8.48 8.84
C PRO A 249 28.82 -9.12 10.10
N HIS A 250 28.50 -8.54 11.26
CA HIS A 250 29.07 -8.95 12.55
C HIS A 250 28.63 -10.35 13.03
N ASP A 251 27.59 -10.90 12.43
CA ASP A 251 27.00 -12.20 12.78
C ASP A 251 27.55 -13.38 11.94
N GLY A 252 28.50 -13.12 11.04
CA GLY A 252 29.14 -14.13 10.20
C GLY A 252 28.29 -14.65 9.03
N ARG A 253 27.10 -14.07 8.80
CA ARG A 253 26.30 -14.37 7.60
C ARG A 253 27.00 -13.86 6.35
N ASP A 254 26.70 -14.46 5.21
CA ASP A 254 26.99 -13.82 3.93
C ASP A 254 25.88 -12.80 3.65
N ILE A 255 26.18 -11.51 3.79
CA ILE A 255 25.20 -10.44 3.62
C ILE A 255 24.63 -10.39 2.20
N ASP A 256 25.36 -10.90 1.21
CA ASP A 256 24.91 -10.92 -0.19
C ASP A 256 23.85 -11.99 -0.46
N THR A 257 23.65 -12.93 0.48
CA THR A 257 22.53 -13.89 0.44
C THR A 257 21.24 -13.33 1.04
N VAL A 258 21.32 -12.20 1.75
CA VAL A 258 20.17 -11.58 2.40
C VAL A 258 19.32 -10.83 1.37
N ARG A 259 18.00 -11.08 1.37
CA ARG A 259 17.04 -10.49 0.42
C ARG A 259 16.08 -9.46 1.05
N GLY A 260 16.27 -9.15 2.32
CA GLY A 260 15.56 -8.11 3.06
C GLY A 260 16.38 -7.62 4.25
N TYR A 261 16.41 -6.30 4.50
CA TYR A 261 17.10 -5.74 5.66
C TYR A 261 16.49 -4.39 6.08
N GLY A 262 16.14 -4.25 7.35
CA GLY A 262 15.58 -3.02 7.93
C GLY A 262 16.57 -1.86 7.95
N ALA A 263 16.07 -0.63 7.93
CA ALA A 263 16.92 0.55 8.07
C ALA A 263 17.45 0.68 9.51
N SER A 264 18.59 1.36 9.67
CA SER A 264 19.22 1.62 10.97
C SER A 264 19.79 3.04 11.02
N PRO A 265 20.17 3.54 12.21
CA PRO A 265 20.88 4.81 12.32
C PRO A 265 22.19 4.86 11.50
N LEU A 266 22.88 3.73 11.34
CA LEU A 266 24.11 3.65 10.54
C LEU A 266 23.79 3.66 9.04
N ILE A 267 22.79 2.90 8.62
CA ILE A 267 22.36 2.74 7.24
C ILE A 267 20.86 3.02 7.18
N PRO A 268 20.41 4.27 6.90
CA PRO A 268 18.99 4.62 6.85
C PRO A 268 18.34 4.17 5.52
N VAL A 269 18.66 2.93 5.09
CA VAL A 269 18.19 2.33 3.86
C VAL A 269 17.63 0.95 4.20
N GLN A 270 16.33 0.76 3.95
CA GLN A 270 15.73 -0.56 3.93
C GLN A 270 15.99 -1.22 2.58
N LEU A 271 16.25 -2.52 2.61
CA LEU A 271 16.35 -3.37 1.43
C LEU A 271 15.18 -4.36 1.34
N CYS A 272 14.74 -4.63 0.12
CA CYS A 272 13.98 -5.81 -0.24
C CYS A 272 14.33 -6.24 -1.66
N ALA A 273 14.01 -7.48 -2.02
CA ALA A 273 14.27 -8.03 -3.34
C ALA A 273 13.03 -8.07 -4.22
N GLU A 274 13.20 -7.84 -5.53
CA GLU A 274 12.11 -7.84 -6.51
C GLU A 274 11.41 -9.20 -6.60
N GLU A 275 12.17 -10.30 -6.44
CA GLU A 275 11.61 -11.65 -6.52
C GLU A 275 10.65 -11.94 -5.37
N ASN A 276 10.87 -11.40 -4.17
CA ASN A 276 9.92 -11.54 -3.07
C ASN A 276 8.69 -10.68 -3.31
N VAL A 277 8.85 -9.38 -3.53
CA VAL A 277 7.68 -8.49 -3.67
C VAL A 277 6.81 -8.83 -4.89
N LEU A 278 7.35 -9.54 -5.88
CA LEU A 278 6.62 -10.03 -7.05
C LEU A 278 6.35 -11.55 -7.06
N CYS A 279 6.70 -12.29 -6.00
CA CYS A 279 6.55 -13.75 -5.87
C CYS A 279 7.10 -14.52 -7.08
N GLN A 280 8.29 -14.16 -7.52
CA GLN A 280 8.97 -14.84 -8.60
C GLN A 280 9.56 -16.16 -8.10
N ALA A 281 9.81 -17.10 -9.02
CA ALA A 281 10.29 -18.45 -8.67
C ALA A 281 11.64 -18.49 -7.92
N ALA A 282 12.42 -17.41 -7.97
CA ALA A 282 13.70 -17.30 -7.26
C ALA A 282 13.56 -16.81 -5.80
N ASP A 283 12.35 -16.52 -5.34
CA ASP A 283 12.11 -16.04 -3.99
C ASP A 283 12.48 -17.09 -2.95
N THR A 284 13.35 -16.68 -2.01
CA THR A 284 13.77 -17.48 -0.85
C THR A 284 12.73 -17.48 0.27
N TYR A 285 11.75 -16.58 0.22
CA TYR A 285 10.66 -16.42 1.19
C TYR A 285 9.27 -16.57 0.54
N PRO A 286 8.99 -17.68 -0.19
CA PRO A 286 7.86 -17.79 -1.12
C PRO A 286 6.46 -17.73 -0.48
N ASN A 287 6.38 -17.76 0.85
CA ASN A 287 5.13 -17.77 1.60
C ASN A 287 4.93 -16.53 2.48
N GLU A 288 5.85 -15.56 2.44
CA GLU A 288 5.80 -14.39 3.31
C GLU A 288 6.33 -13.11 2.64
N ASP A 289 5.84 -11.96 3.09
CA ASP A 289 6.27 -10.67 2.55
C ASP A 289 7.44 -10.11 3.38
N ILE A 290 8.66 -10.43 2.98
CA ILE A 290 9.87 -9.98 3.71
C ILE A 290 10.01 -8.47 3.68
N PHE A 291 9.52 -7.80 2.63
CA PHE A 291 9.50 -6.34 2.61
C PHE A 291 8.68 -5.78 3.79
N LEU A 292 7.49 -6.33 4.06
CA LEU A 292 6.66 -5.88 5.18
C LEU A 292 7.34 -6.17 6.53
N HIS A 293 7.99 -7.33 6.69
CA HIS A 293 8.76 -7.65 7.89
C HIS A 293 9.80 -6.55 8.19
N GLU A 294 10.64 -6.25 7.21
CA GLU A 294 11.72 -5.26 7.36
C GLU A 294 11.17 -3.83 7.51
N PHE A 295 10.03 -3.56 6.87
CA PHE A 295 9.34 -2.28 7.04
C PHE A 295 8.77 -2.15 8.46
N ALA A 296 8.35 -3.24 9.10
CA ALA A 296 7.88 -3.23 10.48
C ALA A 296 9.01 -2.84 11.46
N HIS A 297 10.25 -3.23 11.21
CA HIS A 297 11.41 -2.74 11.99
C HIS A 297 11.56 -1.22 11.90
N ASN A 298 11.38 -0.64 10.71
CA ASN A 298 11.39 0.82 10.53
C ASN A 298 10.23 1.50 11.26
N MET A 299 9.04 0.89 11.21
CA MET A 299 7.87 1.39 11.93
C MET A 299 8.09 1.35 13.43
N HIS A 300 8.70 0.28 13.96
CA HIS A 300 9.05 0.18 15.38
C HIS A 300 10.00 1.32 15.78
N TRP A 301 11.10 1.52 15.05
CA TRP A 301 12.04 2.60 15.34
C TRP A 301 11.37 3.98 15.31
N ALA A 302 10.63 4.29 14.25
CA ALA A 302 9.94 5.57 14.14
C ALA A 302 8.81 5.75 15.18
N ARG A 303 8.19 4.67 15.66
CA ARG A 303 7.20 4.72 16.76
C ARG A 303 7.86 5.02 18.10
N SER A 304 9.00 4.39 18.40
CA SER A 304 9.80 4.73 19.59
C SER A 304 10.15 6.23 19.60
N GLU A 305 10.55 6.76 18.44
CA GLU A 305 10.88 8.19 18.27
C GLU A 305 9.68 9.16 18.37
N VAL A 306 8.45 8.69 18.14
CA VAL A 306 7.23 9.52 18.15
C VAL A 306 6.48 9.40 19.49
N TYR A 307 6.29 8.19 19.97
CA TYR A 307 5.50 7.89 21.17
C TYR A 307 6.37 7.76 22.43
N GLY A 308 7.69 7.67 22.26
CA GLY A 308 8.65 7.64 23.34
C GLY A 308 8.62 6.33 24.15
N LYS A 309 9.28 6.41 25.31
CA LYS A 309 9.53 5.28 26.21
C LYS A 309 8.31 4.45 26.57
N ALA A 310 7.13 5.06 26.65
CA ALA A 310 5.90 4.37 27.02
C ALA A 310 5.49 3.29 26.01
N PHE A 311 5.73 3.53 24.71
CA PHE A 311 5.47 2.53 23.66
C PHE A 311 6.43 1.35 23.80
N ASP A 312 7.73 1.64 23.99
CA ASP A 312 8.75 0.61 24.11
C ASP A 312 8.55 -0.24 25.38
N GLU A 313 8.25 0.39 26.52
CA GLU A 313 7.97 -0.31 27.79
C GLU A 313 6.74 -1.22 27.71
N GLU A 314 5.69 -0.80 27.00
CA GLU A 314 4.51 -1.65 26.77
C GLU A 314 4.85 -2.85 25.89
N LEU A 315 5.57 -2.63 24.77
CA LEU A 315 5.97 -3.69 23.86
C LEU A 315 6.93 -4.68 24.52
N ASP A 316 7.91 -4.21 25.29
CA ASP A 316 8.82 -5.05 26.09
C ASP A 316 8.06 -5.90 27.10
N ALA A 317 7.09 -5.30 27.82
CA ALA A 317 6.27 -6.04 28.78
C ALA A 317 5.41 -7.12 28.11
N LEU A 318 4.92 -6.88 26.89
CA LEU A 318 4.23 -7.88 26.09
C LEU A 318 5.18 -9.00 25.66
N TYR A 319 6.35 -8.66 25.14
CA TYR A 319 7.36 -9.64 24.73
C TYR A 319 7.82 -10.54 25.88
N VAL A 320 8.03 -10.00 27.09
CA VAL A 320 8.36 -10.80 28.28
C VAL A 320 7.27 -11.84 28.58
N LYS A 321 6.00 -11.46 28.48
CA LYS A 321 4.87 -12.39 28.67
C LYS A 321 4.83 -13.44 27.57
N ALA A 322 5.00 -13.04 26.31
CA ALA A 322 5.05 -13.94 25.16
C ALA A 322 6.19 -14.97 25.32
N LYS A 323 7.39 -14.53 25.69
CA LYS A 323 8.56 -15.41 25.94
C LYS A 323 8.33 -16.39 27.09
N ALA A 324 7.66 -15.95 28.16
CA ALA A 324 7.29 -16.83 29.27
C ALA A 324 6.24 -17.89 28.84
N LYS A 325 5.29 -17.52 27.99
CA LYS A 325 4.32 -18.44 27.38
C LYS A 325 5.02 -19.41 26.42
N ALA A 326 5.92 -18.92 25.57
CA ALA A 326 6.68 -19.71 24.60
C ALA A 326 7.46 -20.86 25.26
N LYS A 327 8.13 -20.59 26.40
CA LYS A 327 8.82 -21.61 27.19
C LYS A 327 7.92 -22.78 27.61
N LYS A 328 6.64 -22.53 27.89
CA LYS A 328 5.67 -23.57 28.28
C LYS A 328 5.16 -24.36 27.08
N LEU A 329 5.10 -23.74 25.91
CA LEU A 329 4.61 -24.33 24.66
C LEU A 329 5.70 -25.09 23.89
N GLY A 330 6.96 -24.92 24.25
CA GLY A 330 8.08 -25.57 23.56
C GLY A 330 8.18 -25.09 22.11
N LYS A 331 8.32 -26.02 21.17
CA LYS A 331 8.51 -25.71 19.74
C LYS A 331 7.37 -24.86 19.15
N GLU A 332 6.15 -25.03 19.65
CA GLU A 332 4.97 -24.28 19.20
C GLU A 332 5.03 -22.78 19.52
N GLY A 333 5.72 -22.41 20.62
CA GLY A 333 5.87 -21.02 21.03
C GLY A 333 7.27 -20.44 20.78
N ASN A 334 8.29 -21.28 20.63
CA ASN A 334 9.67 -20.84 20.42
C ASN A 334 9.97 -20.69 18.91
N THR A 335 9.25 -19.74 18.29
CA THR A 335 9.37 -19.32 16.90
C THR A 335 10.36 -18.17 16.73
N TYR A 336 10.61 -17.72 15.49
CA TYR A 336 11.49 -16.60 15.18
C TYR A 336 11.05 -15.29 15.86
N ALA A 337 9.74 -15.09 16.02
CA ALA A 337 9.17 -13.99 16.81
C ALA A 337 9.75 -13.89 18.23
N MET A 338 10.29 -14.97 18.80
CA MET A 338 10.87 -14.96 20.14
C MET A 338 12.37 -14.58 20.17
N ALA A 339 13.00 -14.36 19.03
CA ALA A 339 14.42 -14.02 18.95
C ALA A 339 14.75 -12.66 19.61
N SER A 340 13.90 -11.65 19.39
CA SER A 340 14.01 -10.32 20.01
C SER A 340 12.64 -9.65 20.11
N VAL A 341 12.55 -8.52 20.84
CA VAL A 341 11.32 -7.72 20.88
C VAL A 341 11.01 -7.08 19.51
N GLN A 342 12.04 -6.82 18.72
CA GLN A 342 11.93 -6.32 17.35
C GLN A 342 11.31 -7.39 16.43
N GLU A 343 11.81 -8.63 16.46
CA GLU A 343 11.23 -9.74 15.67
C GLU A 343 9.81 -10.05 16.11
N TYR A 344 9.54 -10.03 17.43
CA TYR A 344 8.19 -10.20 17.97
C TYR A 344 7.20 -9.19 17.37
N PHE A 345 7.62 -7.93 17.26
CA PHE A 345 6.81 -6.90 16.65
C PHE A 345 6.65 -7.12 15.13
N ALA A 346 7.74 -7.40 14.41
CA ALA A 346 7.73 -7.56 12.96
C ALA A 346 6.88 -8.76 12.50
N GLU A 347 7.05 -9.93 13.13
CA GLU A 347 6.26 -11.14 12.89
C GLU A 347 4.77 -10.92 13.21
N GLY A 348 4.49 -10.13 14.26
CA GLY A 348 3.13 -9.72 14.60
C GLY A 348 2.51 -8.84 13.51
N VAL A 349 3.27 -7.90 12.94
CA VAL A 349 2.82 -7.05 11.83
C VAL A 349 2.56 -7.88 10.58
N GLN A 350 3.42 -8.84 10.22
CA GLN A 350 3.16 -9.76 9.10
C GLN A 350 1.88 -10.57 9.33
N SER A 351 1.70 -11.14 10.52
CA SER A 351 0.50 -11.91 10.88
C SER A 351 -0.75 -11.04 10.86
N TRP A 352 -0.64 -9.77 11.29
CA TRP A 352 -1.73 -8.79 11.19
C TRP A 352 -2.17 -8.55 9.74
N CYS A 353 -1.22 -8.59 8.81
CA CYS A 353 -1.45 -8.35 7.39
C CYS A 353 -1.75 -9.62 6.58
N TYR A 354 -1.78 -10.81 7.20
CA TYR A 354 -1.92 -12.11 6.51
C TYR A 354 -0.75 -12.39 5.56
N LEU A 355 0.46 -12.04 5.99
CA LEU A 355 1.71 -12.11 5.19
C LEU A 355 2.86 -12.76 5.95
N ASN A 356 2.53 -13.57 6.95
CA ASN A 356 3.49 -14.45 7.63
C ASN A 356 3.36 -15.87 7.07
N ASP A 357 4.46 -16.63 7.06
CA ASP A 357 4.43 -18.04 6.69
C ASP A 357 3.74 -18.87 7.78
N GLU A 358 3.03 -19.91 7.37
CA GLU A 358 2.36 -20.85 8.28
C GLU A 358 3.10 -22.18 8.31
N SER A 359 3.29 -22.71 9.51
CA SER A 359 3.83 -24.06 9.68
C SER A 359 3.03 -24.87 10.68
N ILE A 360 2.32 -25.89 10.16
CA ILE A 360 1.61 -26.90 10.95
C ILE A 360 2.16 -28.28 10.59
N PRO A 361 2.92 -28.95 11.48
CA PRO A 361 3.30 -28.52 12.83
C PRO A 361 4.40 -27.44 12.83
N ALA A 362 4.55 -26.70 13.94
CA ALA A 362 5.57 -25.67 14.08
C ALA A 362 6.99 -26.18 13.75
N ASN A 363 7.74 -25.39 12.97
CA ASN A 363 9.07 -25.75 12.50
C ASN A 363 10.20 -25.12 13.36
N GLY A 364 9.86 -24.26 14.31
CA GLY A 364 10.81 -23.52 15.16
C GLY A 364 11.19 -22.15 14.60
N ILE A 365 10.70 -21.81 13.40
CA ILE A 365 10.76 -20.48 12.79
C ILE A 365 9.33 -19.91 12.77
N HIS A 366 8.38 -20.66 12.22
CA HIS A 366 6.95 -20.35 12.17
C HIS A 366 6.11 -21.41 12.91
N ASN A 367 4.85 -21.04 13.19
CA ASN A 367 3.80 -21.90 13.75
C ASN A 367 2.48 -21.65 13.00
N HIS A 368 1.34 -21.98 13.60
CA HIS A 368 0.00 -21.76 13.01
C HIS A 368 -0.45 -20.28 12.99
N VAL A 369 0.32 -19.34 13.53
CA VAL A 369 -0.11 -17.94 13.66
C VAL A 369 0.35 -17.15 12.44
N ASN A 370 -0.52 -17.02 11.44
CA ASN A 370 -0.27 -16.18 10.28
C ASN A 370 -1.39 -15.18 9.96
N THR A 371 -2.51 -15.24 10.68
CA THR A 371 -3.63 -14.31 10.54
C THR A 371 -3.85 -13.43 11.77
N ARG A 372 -4.61 -12.33 11.60
CA ARG A 372 -5.11 -11.53 12.74
C ARG A 372 -5.90 -12.34 13.75
N ALA A 373 -6.71 -13.28 13.27
CA ALA A 373 -7.61 -14.05 14.12
C ALA A 373 -6.84 -15.02 15.01
N GLU A 374 -5.83 -15.70 14.45
CA GLU A 374 -4.90 -16.53 15.22
C GLU A 374 -4.05 -15.68 16.13
N LEU A 375 -3.53 -14.53 15.66
CA LEU A 375 -2.75 -13.63 16.52
C LEU A 375 -3.57 -13.17 17.71
N ARG A 376 -4.85 -12.83 17.54
CA ARG A 376 -5.74 -12.47 18.65
C ARG A 376 -5.91 -13.61 19.66
N SER A 377 -6.00 -14.84 19.17
CA SER A 377 -6.23 -16.03 19.99
C SER A 377 -4.96 -16.48 20.70
N PHE A 378 -3.82 -16.38 20.02
CA PHE A 378 -2.51 -16.81 20.51
C PHE A 378 -1.81 -15.73 21.32
N ASP A 379 -1.79 -14.48 20.86
CA ASP A 379 -1.20 -13.34 21.57
C ASP A 379 -2.11 -12.11 21.50
N ARG A 380 -3.14 -12.13 22.34
CA ARG A 380 -4.10 -11.02 22.43
C ARG A 380 -3.43 -9.69 22.77
N GLY A 381 -2.33 -9.70 23.51
CA GLY A 381 -1.64 -8.48 23.93
C GLY A 381 -0.99 -7.78 22.73
N LEU A 382 -0.25 -8.52 21.91
CA LEU A 382 0.31 -7.97 20.67
C LEU A 382 -0.79 -7.56 19.69
N HIS A 383 -1.80 -8.41 19.51
CA HIS A 383 -2.96 -8.08 18.67
C HIS A 383 -3.58 -6.73 19.04
N ASP A 384 -3.90 -6.54 20.32
CA ASP A 384 -4.59 -5.32 20.79
C ASP A 384 -3.66 -4.10 20.68
N LEU A 385 -2.34 -4.25 20.83
CA LEU A 385 -1.35 -3.19 20.56
C LEU A 385 -1.36 -2.79 19.07
N LEU A 386 -1.28 -3.76 18.15
CA LEU A 386 -1.23 -3.52 16.70
C LEU A 386 -2.52 -2.87 16.18
N ALA A 387 -3.68 -3.28 16.71
CA ALA A 387 -5.00 -2.73 16.35
C ALA A 387 -5.13 -1.21 16.56
N ARG A 388 -4.34 -0.63 17.47
CA ARG A 388 -4.33 0.83 17.70
C ARG A 388 -3.68 1.60 16.56
N TYR A 389 -2.81 0.97 15.77
CA TYR A 389 -1.93 1.67 14.83
C TYR A 389 -1.99 1.17 13.40
N LEU A 390 -2.47 -0.06 13.14
CA LEU A 390 -2.54 -0.63 11.80
C LEU A 390 -3.96 -0.61 11.26
N PRO A 391 -4.15 -0.47 9.93
CA PRO A 391 -5.46 -0.61 9.33
C PRO A 391 -6.00 -2.03 9.46
N GLU A 392 -7.32 -2.17 9.52
CA GLU A 392 -8.02 -3.46 9.61
C GLU A 392 -8.60 -3.93 8.27
N ASP A 393 -8.49 -3.13 7.22
CA ASP A 393 -8.99 -3.54 5.91
C ASP A 393 -8.21 -4.76 5.37
N ARG A 394 -8.81 -5.43 4.38
CA ARG A 394 -8.23 -6.60 3.71
C ARG A 394 -7.68 -6.22 2.32
N ASN A 395 -7.39 -4.94 2.08
CA ASN A 395 -6.78 -4.53 0.83
C ASN A 395 -5.29 -4.90 0.90
N ASN A 396 -4.97 -6.09 0.42
CA ASN A 396 -3.61 -6.61 0.40
C ASN A 396 -3.17 -6.85 -1.05
N CYS A 397 -2.19 -6.09 -1.53
CA CYS A 397 -1.63 -6.26 -2.87
C CYS A 397 -0.46 -7.24 -2.91
N SER A 398 -0.12 -7.89 -1.78
CA SER A 398 0.92 -8.90 -1.79
C SER A 398 0.47 -10.10 -2.59
N CYS A 399 1.39 -10.60 -3.41
CA CYS A 399 1.23 -11.87 -4.07
C CYS A 399 1.33 -13.06 -3.08
N HIS A 400 1.83 -12.82 -1.86
CA HIS A 400 1.78 -13.79 -0.75
C HIS A 400 0.45 -13.79 0.00
N ALA A 401 -0.46 -12.86 -0.28
CA ALA A 401 -1.76 -12.84 0.36
C ALA A 401 -2.54 -14.10 -0.06
N LEU A 402 -3.08 -14.83 0.92
CA LEU A 402 -3.94 -15.99 0.65
C LEU A 402 -5.06 -15.60 -0.31
N ALA A 403 -5.30 -16.44 -1.33
CA ALA A 403 -6.39 -16.23 -2.29
C ALA A 403 -7.72 -16.05 -1.54
N LYS A 404 -8.45 -14.98 -1.89
CA LYS A 404 -9.72 -14.58 -1.27
C LYS A 404 -10.81 -15.64 -1.40
#